data_AF-A0A4V4H677-F1
#
_entry.id   AF-A0A4V4H677-F1
#
_cell.length_a   1.000
_cell.length_b   1.000
_cell.length_c   1.000
_cell.angle_alpha   90.00
_cell.angle_beta   90.00
_cell.angle_gamma   90.00
#
_symmetry.space_group_name_H-M   'P 1'
#
loop_
_entity.id
_entity.type
_entity.pdbx_description
1 polymer ?
#
loop_
_entity_poly.entity_id
_entity_poly.type
_entity_poly.pdbx_seq_one_letter_code
_entity_poly.pdbx_strand_id
1 'polypeptide(L)' 'MGAMEQRLKDLGVKYLRRTINEEEGSPIDQLFFNDPDGFMIEICNCESLELVPAGSLGRLRLPWRSPRPPPPGSK' A
#
# COMPACT_ATOMS: atom_id res chain seq x y z
N MET A 1 -3.69 13.46 6.49
CA MET A 1 -3.57 14.61 5.54
C MET A 1 -3.39 15.97 6.19
N GLY A 2 -4.20 16.36 7.18
CA GLY A 2 -4.26 17.76 7.66
C GLY A 2 -2.94 18.42 8.10
N ALA A 3 -2.02 17.68 8.72
CA ALA A 3 -0.71 18.25 9.09
C ALA A 3 0.12 18.69 7.88
N MET A 4 0.03 17.96 6.76
CA MET A 4 0.75 18.32 5.54
C MET A 4 0.13 19.53 4.85
N GLU A 5 -1.20 19.59 4.78
CA GLU A 5 -1.92 20.75 4.24
C GLU A 5 -1.59 22.03 5.03
N GLN A 6 -1.55 21.96 6.37
CA GLN A 6 -1.18 23.11 7.19
C GLN A 6 0.24 23.57 6.88
N ARG A 7 1.20 22.65 6.79
CA ARG A 7 2.59 22.98 6.49
C ARG A 7 2.75 23.61 5.10
N LEU A 8 2.01 23.14 4.09
CA LEU A 8 2.01 23.73 2.75
C LEU A 8 1.45 25.16 2.76
N LYS A 9 0.38 25.41 3.53
CA LYS A 9 -0.17 26.76 3.73
C LYS A 9 0.84 27.70 4.38
N ASP A 10 1.49 27.25 5.44
CA ASP A 10 2.49 28.06 6.17
C ASP A 10 3.69 28.41 5.27
N LEU A 11 4.04 27.53 4.33
CA LEU A 11 5.08 27.75 3.32
C LEU A 11 4.60 28.51 2.07
N GLY A 12 3.31 28.85 1.99
CA GLY A 12 2.72 29.52 0.81
C GLY A 12 2.71 28.65 -0.46
N VAL A 13 2.86 27.33 -0.32
CA VAL A 13 2.89 26.39 -1.45
C VAL A 13 1.46 26.08 -1.86
N LYS A 14 1.14 26.32 -3.13
CA LYS A 14 -0.15 25.94 -3.71
C LYS A 14 -0.22 24.42 -3.84
N TYR A 15 -1.37 23.87 -3.49
CA TYR A 15 -1.63 22.44 -3.58
C TYR A 15 -3.03 22.18 -4.12
N LEU A 16 -3.22 20.99 -4.69
CA LEU A 16 -4.50 20.43 -5.08
C LEU A 16 -4.80 19.22 -4.19
N ARG A 17 -6.03 19.13 -3.67
CA ARG A 17 -6.52 17.95 -2.96
C ARG A 17 -7.58 17.24 -3.79
N ARG A 18 -7.52 15.91 -3.80
CA ARG A 18 -8.55 15.05 -4.36
C ARG A 18 -8.86 13.94 -3.37
N THR A 19 -10.12 13.58 -3.24
CA THR A 19 -10.53 12.37 -2.50
C THR A 19 -11.12 11.40 -3.52
N ILE A 20 -10.60 10.18 -3.54
CA ILE A 20 -11.11 9.07 -4.33
C ILE A 20 -11.88 8.16 -3.38
N ASN A 21 -13.16 7.96 -3.68
CA ASN A 21 -13.98 6.98 -2.98
C ASN A 21 -13.90 5.67 -3.76
N GLU A 22 -13.45 4.60 -3.12
CA GLU A 22 -13.45 3.24 -3.70
C GLU A 22 -14.78 2.55 -3.37
N GLU A 23 -15.27 1.66 -4.27
CA GLU A 23 -16.45 0.82 -4.00
C GLU A 23 -16.18 -0.19 -2.87
N GLU A 24 -14.91 -0.59 -2.71
CA GLU A 24 -14.45 -1.55 -1.70
C GLU A 24 -13.08 -1.07 -1.19
N GLY A 25 -13.02 -0.55 0.04
CA GLY A 25 -11.79 0.02 0.61
C GLY A 25 -12.04 1.32 1.38
N SER A 26 -10.99 1.85 2.03
CA SER A 26 -11.02 3.16 2.66
C SER A 26 -10.82 4.26 1.60
N PRO A 27 -11.49 5.42 1.72
CA PRO A 27 -11.29 6.52 0.77
C PRO A 27 -9.85 7.02 0.78
N ILE A 28 -9.30 7.22 -0.41
CA ILE A 28 -7.92 7.67 -0.63
C ILE A 28 -7.94 9.17 -0.93
N ASP A 29 -7.45 9.96 0.02
CA ASP A 29 -7.04 11.33 -0.19
C ASP A 29 -5.68 11.38 -0.89
N GLN A 30 -5.60 12.21 -1.93
CA GLN A 30 -4.40 12.56 -2.65
C GLN A 30 -4.16 14.06 -2.56
N LEU A 31 -2.89 14.43 -2.39
CA LEU A 31 -2.42 15.80 -2.28
C LEU A 31 -1.31 16.00 -3.29
N PHE A 32 -1.50 16.95 -4.21
CA PHE A 32 -0.55 17.27 -5.26
C PHE A 32 0.00 18.67 -5.05
N PHE A 33 1.32 18.83 -5.14
CA PHE A 33 1.98 20.13 -5.13
C PHE A 33 3.30 20.05 -5.89
N ASN A 34 3.84 21.19 -6.27
CA ASN A 34 5.17 21.25 -6.90
C ASN A 34 6.21 21.61 -5.84
N ASP A 35 7.37 20.98 -5.93
CA ASP A 35 8.55 21.42 -5.18
C ASP A 35 9.18 22.68 -5.83
N PRO A 36 10.20 23.29 -5.20
CA PRO A 36 10.88 24.46 -5.76
C PRO A 36 11.56 24.24 -7.11
N ASP A 37 11.92 22.99 -7.43
CA ASP A 37 12.59 22.60 -8.67
C ASP A 37 11.57 22.29 -9.79
N GLY A 38 10.27 22.31 -9.48
CA GLY A 38 9.18 22.08 -10.43
C GLY A 38 8.76 20.63 -10.58
N PHE A 39 9.26 19.72 -9.73
CA PHE A 39 8.77 18.34 -9.70
C PHE A 39 7.41 18.28 -9.02
N MET A 40 6.49 17.53 -9.63
CA MET A 40 5.18 17.25 -9.05
C MET A 40 5.33 16.16 -7.99
N ILE A 41 4.96 16.48 -6.76
CA ILE A 41 4.91 15.56 -5.64
C ILE A 41 3.46 15.19 -5.37
N GLU A 42 3.21 13.89 -5.24
CA GLU A 42 1.94 13.32 -4.78
C GLU A 42 2.12 12.69 -3.38
N ILE A 43 1.17 12.96 -2.48
CA ILE A 43 1.04 12.29 -1.19
C ILE A 43 -0.35 11.64 -1.11
N CYS A 44 -0.41 10.33 -0.87
CA CYS A 44 -1.66 9.60 -0.56
C CYS A 44 -1.72 9.25 0.93
N ASN A 45 -2.93 9.23 1.53
CA ASN A 45 -3.18 8.43 2.74
C ASN A 45 -3.52 7.01 2.31
N CYS A 46 -2.53 6.25 1.88
CA CYS A 46 -2.74 4.85 1.53
C CYS A 46 -2.99 4.00 2.80
N GLU A 47 -4.16 4.15 3.41
CA GLU A 47 -4.70 3.30 4.46
C GLU A 47 -5.52 2.20 3.79
N SER A 48 -5.14 0.93 4.00
CA SER A 48 -5.68 -0.28 3.35
C SER A 48 -5.01 -0.77 2.06
N LEU A 49 -3.75 -0.42 1.81
CA LEU A 49 -2.91 -1.28 0.95
C LEU A 49 -2.50 -2.51 1.78
N GLU A 50 -3.13 -3.66 1.54
CA GLU A 50 -2.52 -4.94 1.95
C GLU A 50 -1.17 -5.07 1.25
N LEU A 51 -0.11 -4.78 1.98
CA LEU A 51 1.26 -4.97 1.49
C LEU A 51 1.49 -6.47 1.34
N VAL A 52 1.27 -6.99 0.14
CA VAL A 52 1.74 -8.33 -0.22
C VAL A 52 3.25 -8.30 -0.37
N PRO A 53 4.00 -9.17 0.35
CA PRO A 53 5.44 -9.25 0.19
C PRO A 53 5.80 -9.51 -1.28
N ALA A 54 6.74 -8.73 -1.80
CA ALA A 54 7.36 -8.96 -3.11
C ALA A 54 8.20 -10.25 -3.08
N GLY A 55 7.51 -11.39 -3.08
CA GLY A 55 8.08 -12.74 -2.97
C GLY A 55 7.09 -13.86 -3.31
N SER A 56 5.81 -13.53 -3.56
CA SER A 56 4.77 -14.49 -3.91
C SER A 56 4.42 -14.53 -5.41
N LEU A 57 5.17 -13.84 -6.28
CA LEU A 57 5.10 -13.99 -7.75
C LEU A 57 5.72 -15.32 -8.25
N GLY A 58 5.53 -16.38 -7.47
CA GLY A 58 6.18 -17.66 -7.64
C GLY A 58 5.83 -18.60 -6.51
N ARG A 59 4.54 -18.77 -6.19
CA ARG A 59 4.12 -19.97 -5.45
C ARG A 59 4.35 -21.16 -6.38
N LEU A 60 5.58 -21.68 -6.41
CA LEU A 60 5.83 -23.03 -6.88
C LEU A 60 4.85 -23.90 -6.11
N ARG A 61 3.83 -24.43 -6.80
CA ARG A 61 2.99 -25.47 -6.21
C ARG A 61 3.89 -26.68 -6.06
N LEU A 62 4.61 -26.79 -4.95
CA LEU A 62 5.13 -28.07 -4.55
C LEU A 62 3.91 -28.97 -4.38
N PRO A 63 3.85 -30.11 -5.09
CA PRO A 63 2.75 -31.04 -4.90
C PRO A 63 2.66 -31.34 -3.42
N TRP A 64 1.43 -31.23 -2.90
CA TRP A 64 1.08 -31.55 -1.52
C TRP A 64 1.89 -32.75 -1.05
N ARG A 65 2.77 -32.56 -0.06
CA ARG A 65 3.39 -33.69 0.61
C ARG A 65 2.29 -34.39 1.37
N SER A 66 1.72 -35.43 0.76
CA SER A 66 0.94 -36.43 1.46
C SER A 66 1.69 -36.80 2.74
N PRO A 67 1.06 -36.77 3.92
CA PRO A 67 1.70 -37.23 5.15
C PRO A 67 2.25 -38.62 4.88
N ARG A 68 3.55 -38.83 5.12
CA ARG A 68 4.13 -40.18 5.00
C ARG A 68 3.36 -41.09 5.97
N PRO A 69 2.87 -42.26 5.53
CA PRO A 69 2.32 -43.22 6.46
C PRO A 69 3.41 -43.56 7.50
N PRO A 70 3.03 -43.79 8.77
CA PRO A 70 3.99 -44.19 9.79
C PRO A 70 4.71 -45.48 9.36
N PRO A 71 5.99 -45.65 9.70
CA PRO A 71 6.71 -46.87 9.40
C PRO A 71 6.00 -48.07 10.06
N PRO A 72 5.93 -49.23 9.38
CA PRO A 72 5.29 -50.40 9.94
C PRO A 72 6.09 -50.87 11.17
N GLY A 73 5.49 -50.82 12.35
CA GLY A 73 6.10 -51.43 13.56
C GLY A 73 5.94 -50.69 14.89
N SER A 74 5.26 -49.55 14.98
CA SER A 74 4.90 -48.98 16.29
C SER A 74 3.66 -49.69 16.84
N LYS A 75 3.91 -50.75 17.62
CA LYS A 75 2.94 -51.33 18.55
C LYS A 75 2.49 -50.30 19.58
#